data_AF-A0A928XPP8-F1
#
_entry.id   AF-A0A928XPP8-F1
#
_cell.length_a   1.000
_cell.length_b   1.000
_cell.length_c   1.000
_cell.angle_alpha   90.00
_cell.angle_beta   90.00
_cell.angle_gamma   90.00
#
_symmetry.space_group_name_H-M   'P 1'
#
loop_
_entity.id
_entity.type
_entity.pdbx_description
1 polymer ?
#
loop_
_entity_poly.entity_id
_entity_poly.type
_entity_poly.pdbx_seq_one_letter_code
_entity_poly.pdbx_strand_id
1 'polypeptide(L)'
;MSATAFVQLPTRTDPVQAEIDGQLTGYWIEPGDELPVNKPQYDPTGAILLAGHVNQDVTTHALSLVRLNDGIWRPLSHAAVLTYFHTTGLFDGETWRFVTFEGATRRVFDCFPPLQEVDLQEVERRFGREARVRARDDYPTVVFEVRRIDAE
;
A
#
# COMPACT_ATOMS: atom_id res chain seq x y z
N MET A 1 15.66 -43.14 -33.22
CA MET A 1 14.76 -42.85 -32.09
C MET A 1 15.43 -41.75 -31.27
N SER A 2 14.96 -40.51 -31.37
CA SER A 2 15.55 -39.36 -30.63
C SER A 2 14.76 -39.12 -29.35
N ALA A 3 15.45 -39.10 -28.21
CA ALA A 3 14.89 -38.73 -26.93
C ALA A 3 14.95 -37.21 -26.75
N THR A 4 13.79 -36.58 -26.62
CA THR A 4 13.66 -35.16 -26.30
C THR A 4 14.00 -34.94 -24.82
N ALA A 5 15.04 -34.17 -24.53
CA ALA A 5 15.36 -33.74 -23.19
C ALA A 5 14.35 -32.66 -22.74
N PHE A 6 13.63 -32.94 -21.66
CA PHE A 6 12.77 -31.95 -21.00
C PHE A 6 13.67 -30.98 -20.21
N VAL A 7 13.61 -29.70 -20.56
CA VAL A 7 14.21 -28.62 -19.78
C VAL A 7 13.41 -28.46 -18.49
N GLN A 8 14.02 -28.81 -17.37
CA GLN A 8 13.41 -28.64 -16.06
C GLN A 8 13.54 -27.17 -15.66
N LEU A 9 12.42 -26.44 -15.69
CA LEU A 9 12.36 -25.05 -15.23
C LEU A 9 12.60 -25.02 -13.71
N PRO A 10 13.39 -24.06 -13.20
CA PRO A 10 13.62 -23.95 -11.76
C PRO A 10 12.32 -23.60 -11.05
N THR A 11 11.85 -24.49 -10.18
CA THR A 11 10.79 -24.22 -9.21
C THR A 11 11.32 -23.22 -8.19
N ARG A 12 10.87 -21.97 -8.26
CA ARG A 12 11.14 -20.96 -7.24
C ARG A 12 10.34 -21.31 -5.98
N THR A 13 10.98 -21.95 -5.00
CA THR A 13 10.38 -22.48 -3.76
C THR A 13 10.53 -21.55 -2.56
N ASP A 14 10.45 -20.24 -2.76
CA ASP A 14 10.22 -19.33 -1.63
C ASP A 14 8.74 -18.96 -1.64
N PRO A 15 7.99 -19.21 -0.55
CA PRO A 15 6.64 -18.67 -0.45
C PRO A 15 6.73 -17.16 -0.57
N VAL A 16 6.01 -16.57 -1.53
CA VAL A 16 5.87 -15.11 -1.60
C VAL A 16 5.29 -14.69 -0.25
N GLN A 17 6.03 -13.86 0.49
CA GLN A 17 5.53 -13.33 1.75
C GLN A 17 4.20 -12.62 1.49
N ALA A 18 3.20 -12.83 2.34
CA ALA A 18 1.91 -12.18 2.12
C ALA A 18 2.05 -10.65 2.18
N GLU A 19 2.85 -10.17 3.13
CA GLU A 19 3.15 -8.75 3.37
C GLU A 19 4.45 -8.33 2.71
N ILE A 20 4.61 -7.03 2.50
CA ILE A 20 5.87 -6.40 2.05
C ILE A 20 6.61 -5.88 3.29
N ASP A 21 7.94 -5.97 3.33
CA ASP A 21 8.71 -5.38 4.44
C ASP A 21 8.39 -3.88 4.63
N GLY A 22 8.17 -3.47 5.88
CA GLY A 22 7.75 -2.10 6.22
C GLY A 22 6.28 -1.75 5.93
N GLN A 23 5.46 -2.71 5.49
CA GLN A 23 4.02 -2.53 5.30
C GLN A 23 3.30 -2.20 6.61
N LEU A 24 2.42 -1.20 6.58
CA LEU A 24 1.47 -0.89 7.66
C LEU A 24 0.07 -1.33 7.27
N THR A 25 -0.48 -2.29 8.01
CA THR A 25 -1.86 -2.77 7.82
C THR A 25 -2.82 -2.01 8.75
N GLY A 26 -3.99 -1.61 8.25
CA GLY A 26 -4.86 -0.70 8.97
C GLY A 26 -6.20 -0.43 8.29
N TYR A 27 -6.79 0.72 8.64
CA TYR A 27 -8.16 1.08 8.31
C TYR A 27 -8.19 2.47 7.69
N TRP A 28 -8.86 2.57 6.54
CA TRP A 28 -9.21 3.84 5.92
C TRP A 28 -10.41 4.46 6.60
N ILE A 29 -10.32 5.76 6.91
CA ILE A 29 -11.35 6.56 7.56
C ILE A 29 -11.71 7.72 6.63
N GLU A 30 -13.01 7.89 6.40
CA GLU A 30 -13.58 8.91 5.52
C GLU A 30 -13.34 10.33 6.08
N PRO A 31 -13.23 11.36 5.22
CA PRO A 31 -13.15 12.73 5.70
C PRO A 31 -14.34 13.11 6.59
N GLY A 32 -14.04 13.63 7.79
CA GLY A 32 -15.07 14.06 8.75
C GLY A 32 -15.52 12.98 9.74
N ASP A 33 -15.19 11.70 9.48
CA ASP A 33 -15.49 10.63 10.42
C ASP A 33 -14.62 10.68 11.68
N GLU A 34 -15.18 10.15 12.77
CA GLU A 34 -14.48 9.97 14.04
C GLU A 34 -13.41 8.87 13.93
N LEU A 35 -12.26 9.10 14.56
CA LEU A 35 -11.18 8.13 14.59
C LEU A 35 -11.51 6.98 15.57
N PRO A 36 -11.35 5.71 15.16
CA PRO A 36 -11.61 4.58 16.04
C PRO A 36 -10.67 4.62 17.25
N VAL A 37 -11.25 4.61 18.46
CA VAL A 37 -10.50 4.59 19.72
C VAL A 37 -9.84 3.23 19.93
N ASN A 38 -10.55 2.15 19.60
CA ASN A 38 -10.07 0.78 19.71
C ASN A 38 -9.87 0.18 18.32
N LYS A 39 -8.99 -0.82 18.22
CA LYS A 39 -8.83 -1.59 16.98
C LYS A 39 -10.19 -2.21 16.60
N PRO A 40 -10.72 -1.93 15.39
CA PRO A 40 -11.93 -2.57 14.92
C PRO A 40 -11.83 -4.11 14.88
N GLN A 41 -12.95 -4.81 15.12
CA GLN A 41 -12.98 -6.28 15.15
C GLN A 41 -13.10 -6.94 13.75
N TYR A 42 -13.23 -6.14 12.70
CA TYR A 42 -13.23 -6.61 11.31
C TYR A 42 -11.83 -6.52 10.69
N ASP A 43 -11.66 -7.21 9.57
CA ASP A 43 -10.39 -7.26 8.85
C ASP A 43 -9.94 -5.86 8.42
N PRO A 44 -8.64 -5.55 8.48
CA PRO A 44 -8.08 -4.30 7.98
C PRO A 44 -8.53 -3.99 6.55
N THR A 45 -8.96 -2.75 6.31
CA THR A 45 -9.51 -2.33 5.01
C THR A 45 -8.44 -1.90 4.02
N GLY A 46 -7.18 -1.84 4.44
CA GLY A 46 -6.06 -1.62 3.54
C GLY A 46 -4.71 -1.70 4.21
N ALA A 47 -3.68 -1.48 3.41
CA ALA A 47 -2.33 -1.28 3.88
C ALA A 47 -1.66 -0.15 3.12
N ILE A 48 -0.65 0.46 3.74
CA ILE A 48 0.23 1.43 3.08
C ILE A 48 1.69 1.03 3.23
N LEU A 49 2.52 1.45 2.29
CA LEU A 49 3.98 1.32 2.38
C LEU A 49 4.61 2.70 2.24
N LEU A 50 5.40 3.09 3.22
CA LEU A 50 5.97 4.45 3.33
C LEU A 50 7.32 4.53 2.62
N ALA A 51 7.59 5.67 1.98
CA ALA A 51 8.90 5.99 1.45
C ALA A 51 9.80 6.42 2.62
N GLY A 52 10.46 5.45 3.26
CA GLY A 52 11.32 5.66 4.42
C GLY A 52 10.57 5.80 5.75
N HIS A 53 11.25 6.32 6.76
CA HIS A 53 10.68 6.47 8.11
C HIS A 53 9.85 7.76 8.23
N VAL A 54 8.65 7.62 8.81
CA VAL A 54 7.77 8.76 9.10
C VAL A 54 7.85 9.12 10.57
N ASN A 55 8.35 10.31 10.83
CA ASN A 55 8.26 10.97 12.12
C ASN A 55 7.05 11.93 12.12
N GLN A 56 6.69 12.44 13.30
CA GLN A 56 5.76 13.57 13.40
C GLN A 56 6.30 14.75 12.56
N ASP A 57 5.39 15.52 11.95
CA ASP A 57 5.65 16.73 11.16
C ASP A 57 6.35 16.57 9.80
N VAL A 58 6.86 15.39 9.45
CA VAL A 58 7.49 15.15 8.13
C VAL A 58 6.51 14.48 7.18
N THR A 59 6.13 15.20 6.13
CA THR A 59 5.40 14.61 5.00
C THR A 59 6.35 13.72 4.18
N THR A 60 5.89 12.54 3.80
CA THR A 60 6.56 11.65 2.83
C THR A 60 5.57 11.13 1.79
N HIS A 61 5.99 10.21 0.93
CA HIS A 61 5.11 9.50 0.01
C HIS A 61 4.75 8.11 0.52
N ALA A 62 3.57 7.63 0.15
CA ALA A 62 3.13 6.26 0.40
C ALA A 62 2.53 5.62 -0.85
N LEU A 63 2.59 4.29 -0.88
CA LEU A 63 1.77 3.45 -1.75
C LEU A 63 0.51 3.02 -1.00
N SER A 64 -0.65 3.06 -1.65
CA SER A 64 -1.79 2.24 -1.21
C SER A 64 -1.54 0.82 -1.68
N LEU A 65 -1.60 -0.13 -0.76
CA LEU A 65 -1.54 -1.54 -1.08
C LEU A 65 -2.95 -2.12 -1.05
N VAL A 66 -3.26 -2.93 -2.06
CA VAL A 66 -4.52 -3.65 -2.17
C VAL A 66 -4.26 -5.15 -2.14
N ARG A 67 -5.09 -5.86 -1.39
CA ARG A 67 -4.99 -7.32 -1.27
C ARG A 67 -5.86 -7.96 -2.33
N LEU A 68 -5.26 -8.77 -3.20
CA LEU A 68 -6.02 -9.52 -4.19
C LEU A 68 -6.48 -10.87 -3.62
N ASN A 69 -7.27 -11.61 -4.41
CA ASN A 69 -7.82 -12.92 -4.04
C ASN A 69 -6.75 -13.98 -3.77
N ASP A 70 -5.52 -13.79 -4.27
CA ASP A 70 -4.36 -14.64 -3.97
C ASP A 70 -3.78 -14.37 -2.56
N GLY A 71 -4.33 -13.40 -1.83
CA GLY A 71 -3.90 -13.00 -0.50
C GLY A 71 -2.67 -12.09 -0.49
N ILE A 72 -2.12 -11.73 -1.65
CA ILE A 72 -0.90 -10.95 -1.81
C ILE A 72 -1.24 -9.45 -1.89
N TRP A 73 -0.53 -8.64 -1.12
CA TRP A 73 -0.60 -7.18 -1.20
C TRP A 73 0.17 -6.65 -2.40
N ARG A 74 -0.46 -5.80 -3.20
CA ARG A 74 0.13 -5.17 -4.38
C ARG A 74 -0.06 -3.65 -4.36
N PRO A 75 0.94 -2.87 -4.82
CA PRO A 75 0.76 -1.43 -5.02
C PRO A 75 -0.41 -1.13 -5.97
N LEU A 76 -1.21 -0.14 -5.61
CA LEU A 76 -2.30 0.34 -6.45
C LEU A 76 -1.73 1.00 -7.72
N SER A 77 -2.25 0.60 -8.88
CA SER A 77 -1.96 1.26 -10.15
C SER A 77 -3.04 2.28 -10.51
N HIS A 78 -2.73 3.22 -11.39
CA HIS A 78 -3.71 4.19 -11.92
C HIS A 78 -5.00 3.53 -12.41
N ALA A 79 -4.90 2.37 -13.07
CA ALA A 79 -6.05 1.61 -13.57
C ALA A 79 -7.10 1.22 -12.51
N ALA A 80 -6.74 1.21 -11.23
CA ALA A 80 -7.60 0.79 -10.12
C ALA A 80 -7.96 1.93 -9.15
N VAL A 81 -7.60 3.17 -9.47
CA VAL A 81 -7.84 4.34 -8.59
C VAL A 81 -9.31 4.50 -8.23
N LEU A 82 -10.22 4.28 -9.19
CA LEU A 82 -11.67 4.41 -9.01
C LEU A 82 -12.34 3.13 -8.49
N THR A 83 -11.56 2.13 -8.05
CA THR A 83 -12.11 0.85 -7.55
C THR A 83 -12.41 0.89 -6.06
N TYR A 84 -11.62 1.64 -5.29
CA TYR A 84 -11.75 1.71 -3.83
C TYR A 84 -12.19 3.11 -3.41
N PHE A 85 -13.04 3.18 -2.39
CA PHE A 85 -13.60 4.45 -1.91
C PHE A 85 -12.51 5.45 -1.52
N HIS A 86 -11.51 5.02 -0.75
CA HIS A 86 -10.44 5.92 -0.29
C HIS A 86 -9.59 6.47 -1.43
N THR A 87 -9.29 5.67 -2.45
CA THR A 87 -8.51 6.13 -3.62
C THR A 87 -9.34 6.96 -4.58
N THR A 88 -10.65 6.73 -4.64
CA THR A 88 -11.58 7.59 -5.37
C THR A 88 -11.64 8.97 -4.72
N GLY A 89 -11.85 9.04 -3.39
CA GLY A 89 -11.86 10.31 -2.68
C GLY A 89 -10.52 11.07 -2.77
N LEU A 90 -9.39 10.38 -2.62
CA LEU A 90 -8.06 10.97 -2.86
C LEU A 90 -7.90 11.50 -4.30
N PHE A 91 -8.44 10.81 -5.30
CA PHE A 91 -8.43 11.26 -6.69
C PHE A 91 -9.30 12.52 -6.88
N ASP A 92 -10.43 12.59 -6.19
CA ASP A 92 -11.35 13.73 -6.22
C ASP A 92 -10.88 14.93 -5.37
N GLY A 93 -9.73 14.82 -4.70
CA GLY A 93 -9.11 15.92 -3.95
C GLY A 93 -9.45 15.94 -2.46
N GLU A 94 -9.94 14.83 -1.91
CA GLU A 94 -10.23 14.71 -0.48
C GLU A 94 -8.99 14.24 0.31
N THR A 95 -8.87 14.72 1.55
CA THR A 95 -7.86 14.21 2.49
C THR A 95 -8.46 13.08 3.33
N TRP A 96 -7.94 11.88 3.16
CA TRP A 96 -8.38 10.69 3.90
C TRP A 96 -7.44 10.41 5.06
N ARG A 97 -7.90 9.64 6.06
CA ARG A 97 -7.03 9.19 7.14
C ARG A 97 -6.81 7.68 7.08
N PHE A 98 -5.58 7.26 7.36
CA PHE A 98 -5.24 5.86 7.55
C PHE A 98 -4.85 5.62 9.01
N VAL A 99 -5.47 4.63 9.65
CA VAL A 99 -5.22 4.29 11.06
C VAL A 99 -4.67 2.88 11.15
N THR A 100 -3.51 2.74 11.80
CA THR A 100 -2.91 1.44 12.11
C THR A 100 -2.73 1.28 13.61
N PHE A 101 -2.69 0.03 14.07
CA PHE A 101 -2.62 -0.33 15.48
C PHE A 101 -1.44 -1.29 15.73
N GLU A 102 -0.61 -0.95 16.71
CA GLU A 102 0.44 -1.81 17.24
C GLU A 102 0.13 -2.08 18.72
N GLY A 103 -0.48 -3.24 18.99
CA GLY A 103 -1.07 -3.52 20.30
C GLY A 103 -2.21 -2.53 20.62
N ALA A 104 -2.10 -1.84 21.76
CA ALA A 104 -3.03 -0.80 22.18
C ALA A 104 -2.72 0.59 21.60
N THR A 105 -1.56 0.76 20.95
CA THR A 105 -1.13 2.05 20.43
C THR A 105 -1.66 2.24 19.01
N ARG A 106 -2.40 3.32 18.77
CA ARG A 106 -2.78 3.72 17.41
C ARG A 106 -1.80 4.72 16.82
N ARG A 107 -1.61 4.66 15.50
CA ARG A 107 -0.96 5.70 14.70
C ARG A 107 -1.92 6.13 13.60
N VAL A 108 -2.00 7.44 13.39
CA VAL A 108 -2.90 8.04 12.41
C VAL A 108 -2.07 8.79 11.39
N PHE A 109 -2.48 8.69 10.13
CA PHE A 109 -1.84 9.33 9.02
C PHE A 109 -2.87 10.10 8.21
N ASP A 110 -2.64 11.40 8.01
CA ASP A 110 -3.34 12.14 6.97
C ASP A 110 -2.73 11.75 5.63
N CYS A 111 -3.58 11.40 4.66
CA CYS A 111 -3.24 11.01 3.31
C CYS A 111 -3.79 12.06 2.36
N PHE A 112 -2.91 12.74 1.62
CA PHE A 112 -3.24 13.96 0.89
C PHE A 112 -3.30 13.72 -0.62
N PRO A 113 -4.21 14.41 -1.30
CA PRO A 113 -4.19 14.58 -2.75
C PRO A 113 -3.11 15.60 -3.17
N PRO A 114 -2.76 15.69 -4.47
CA PRO A 114 -3.19 14.80 -5.55
C PRO A 114 -2.44 13.47 -5.54
N LEU A 115 -3.08 12.43 -6.10
CA LEU A 115 -2.37 11.21 -6.46
C LEU A 115 -1.32 11.52 -7.55
N GLN A 116 -0.13 10.97 -7.41
CA GLN A 116 0.95 11.10 -8.38
C GLN A 116 1.23 9.73 -9.01
N GLU A 117 1.48 9.72 -10.31
CA GLU A 117 1.91 8.52 -11.03
C GLU A 117 3.43 8.40 -11.02
N VAL A 118 3.92 7.20 -10.71
CA VAL A 118 5.34 6.87 -10.73
C VAL A 118 5.57 5.58 -11.50
N ASP A 119 6.74 5.50 -12.15
CA ASP A 119 7.17 4.29 -12.84
C ASP A 119 7.75 3.25 -11.87
N LEU A 120 8.02 2.05 -12.39
CA LEU A 120 8.56 0.96 -11.59
C LEU A 120 9.96 1.24 -11.00
N GLN A 121 10.80 2.03 -11.69
CA GLN A 121 12.13 2.35 -11.17
C GLN A 121 12.01 3.23 -9.94
N GLU A 122 11.09 4.19 -9.97
CA GLU A 122 10.80 5.06 -8.84
C GLU A 122 10.14 4.31 -7.68
N VAL A 123 9.28 3.32 -7.98
CA VAL A 123 8.75 2.41 -6.94
C VAL A 123 9.90 1.67 -6.24
N GLU A 124 10.84 1.09 -7.00
CA GLU A 124 11.99 0.38 -6.42
C GLU A 124 12.87 1.32 -5.58
N ARG A 125 13.13 2.52 -6.08
CA ARG A 125 13.98 3.51 -5.41
C ARG A 125 13.38 3.98 -4.08
N ARG A 126 12.06 4.22 -4.03
CA ARG A 126 11.38 4.77 -2.85
C ARG A 126 10.91 3.71 -1.86
N PHE A 127 10.43 2.58 -2.34
CA PHE A 127 9.71 1.57 -1.55
C PHE A 127 10.35 0.18 -1.59
N GLY A 128 11.48 0.04 -2.29
CA GLY A 128 12.24 -1.19 -2.34
C GLY A 128 11.82 -2.14 -3.47
N ARG A 129 12.69 -3.12 -3.71
CA ARG A 129 12.58 -4.07 -4.82
C ARG A 129 11.31 -4.91 -4.78
N GLU A 130 10.85 -5.27 -3.58
CA GLU A 130 9.66 -6.10 -3.42
C GLU A 130 8.40 -5.39 -3.90
N ALA A 131 8.21 -4.12 -3.52
CA ALA A 131 7.09 -3.30 -4.02
C ALA A 131 7.11 -3.23 -5.56
N ARG A 132 8.29 -3.01 -6.15
CA ARG A 132 8.45 -2.98 -7.61
C ARG A 132 8.13 -4.30 -8.29
N VAL A 133 8.48 -5.44 -7.70
CA VAL A 133 8.15 -6.77 -8.27
C VAL A 133 6.64 -7.05 -8.22
N ARG A 134 5.94 -6.51 -7.21
CA ARG A 134 4.49 -6.73 -7.04
C ARG A 134 3.63 -5.71 -7.79
N ALA A 135 4.18 -4.55 -8.14
CA ALA A 135 3.54 -3.55 -8.96
C ALA A 135 3.26 -4.09 -10.36
N ARG A 136 2.19 -3.57 -10.98
CA ARG A 136 1.85 -3.90 -12.38
C ARG A 136 2.84 -3.23 -13.33
N ASP A 137 3.11 -3.88 -14.45
CA ASP A 137 4.01 -3.39 -15.49
C ASP A 137 3.29 -2.70 -16.66
N ASP A 138 1.96 -2.85 -16.74
CA ASP A 138 1.13 -2.29 -17.81
C ASP A 138 0.48 -0.93 -17.46
N TYR A 139 0.57 -0.48 -16.21
CA TYR A 139 0.08 0.82 -15.75
C TYR A 139 1.02 1.45 -14.72
N PRO A 140 1.10 2.80 -14.65
CA PRO A 140 1.87 3.47 -13.60
C PRO A 140 1.29 3.16 -12.22
N THR A 141 2.19 3.12 -11.24
CA THR A 141 1.83 2.97 -9.82
C THR A 141 1.45 4.34 -9.27
N VAL A 142 0.44 4.41 -8.40
CA VAL A 142 0.08 5.69 -7.75
C VAL A 142 0.69 5.80 -6.37
N VAL A 143 1.18 7.00 -6.06
CA VAL A 143 1.62 7.42 -4.73
C VAL A 143 0.80 8.62 -4.29
N PHE A 144 0.73 8.81 -2.98
CA PHE A 144 0.16 10.03 -2.36
C PHE A 144 1.08 10.52 -1.27
N GLU A 145 0.93 11.79 -0.93
CA GLU A 145 1.60 12.36 0.23
C GLU A 145 0.93 11.89 1.51
N VAL A 146 1.74 11.62 2.53
CA VAL A 146 1.26 11.15 3.82
C VAL A 146 2.03 11.83 4.95
N ARG A 147 1.33 12.17 6.02
CA ARG A 147 1.93 12.74 7.23
C ARG A 147 1.35 12.04 8.44
N ARG A 148 2.21 11.60 9.36
CA ARG A 148 1.77 11.11 10.66
C ARG A 148 1.26 12.29 11.50
N ILE A 149 0.09 12.11 12.09
CA ILE A 149 -0.48 13.06 13.05
C ILE A 149 -0.55 12.43 14.44
N ASP A 150 -0.60 13.28 15.46
CA ASP A 150 -0.79 12.84 16.83
C ASP A 150 -2.19 12.28 16.99
N ALA A 151 -2.26 11.11 17.64
CA ALA A 151 -3.51 10.60 18.11
C ALA A 151 -3.87 11.40 19.37
N GLU A 152 -4.83 12.32 19.23
CA GLU A 152 -5.54 12.91 20.38
C GLU A 152 -6.14 11.83 21.29
#